data_AF-A0A3D8YJ85-F1
#
_entry.id   AF-A0A3D8YJ85-F1
#
_cell.length_a   1.000
_cell.length_b   1.000
_cell.length_c   1.000
_cell.angle_alpha   90.00
_cell.angle_beta   90.00
_cell.angle_gamma   90.00
#
_symmetry.space_group_name_H-M   'P 1'
#
loop_
_entity.id
_entity.type
_entity.pdbx_description
1 polymer ?
#
loop_
_entity_poly.entity_id
_entity_poly.type
_entity_poly.pdbx_seq_one_letter_code
_entity_poly.pdbx_strand_id
1 'polypeptide(L)'
;TYKKEVTVQELDLKARHYLHEKYNLYNPDAFGGKIQRGLIVFETSGKHSASYDLYAAEGKGADTILRIYQDNKTISSENIHIDIYLYTN
;
A
#
# COMPACT_ATOMS: atom_id res chain seq x y z
N THR A 1 7.33 -12.03 -3.87
CA THR A 1 8.53 -12.05 -3.00
C THR A 1 9.04 -13.48 -2.95
N TYR A 2 10.32 -13.71 -2.64
CA TYR A 2 10.85 -15.07 -2.42
C TYR A 2 10.97 -15.42 -0.92
N LYS A 3 10.65 -14.48 -0.03
CA LYS A 3 10.68 -14.72 1.43
C LYS A 3 9.42 -15.46 1.86
N LYS A 4 9.57 -16.46 2.75
CA LYS A 4 8.44 -17.14 3.41
C LYS A 4 7.68 -16.19 4.34
N GLU A 5 8.40 -15.45 5.16
CA GLU A 5 7.88 -14.34 5.97
C GLU A 5 8.35 -13.03 5.33
N VAL A 6 7.41 -12.17 4.96
CA VAL A 6 7.68 -10.91 4.27
C VAL A 6 7.13 -9.75 5.06
N THR A 7 7.84 -8.61 5.07
CA THR A 7 7.31 -7.41 5.69
C THR A 7 6.15 -6.86 4.85
N VAL A 8 5.11 -6.36 5.50
CA VAL A 8 4.02 -5.68 4.80
C VAL A 8 4.58 -4.47 4.04
N GLN A 9 5.59 -3.80 4.59
CA GLN A 9 6.34 -2.75 3.92
C GLN A 9 6.91 -3.16 2.55
N GLU A 10 7.55 -4.33 2.43
CA GLU A 10 8.12 -4.78 1.15
C GLU A 10 7.02 -4.92 0.09
N LEU A 11 5.86 -5.45 0.48
CA LEU A 11 4.74 -5.67 -0.42
C LEU A 11 4.07 -4.35 -0.79
N ASP A 12 3.82 -3.48 0.19
CA ASP A 12 3.17 -2.19 -0.03
C ASP A 12 4.00 -1.27 -0.94
N LEU A 13 5.33 -1.22 -0.75
CA LEU A 13 6.21 -0.45 -1.64
C LEU A 13 6.13 -0.93 -3.09
N LYS A 14 6.07 -2.24 -3.32
CA LYS A 14 5.94 -2.80 -4.68
C LYS A 14 4.56 -2.50 -5.28
N ALA A 15 3.51 -2.64 -4.49
CA ALA A 15 2.15 -2.35 -4.93
C ALA A 15 1.99 -0.85 -5.26
N ARG A 16 2.40 0.05 -4.37
CA ARG A 16 2.33 1.51 -4.59
C ARG A 16 3.16 1.95 -5.79
N HIS A 17 4.32 1.34 -6.03
CA HIS A 17 5.10 1.61 -7.23
C HIS A 17 4.33 1.23 -8.51
N TYR A 18 3.79 0.02 -8.58
CA TYR A 18 2.95 -0.41 -9.70
C TYR A 18 1.74 0.51 -9.90
N LEU A 19 1.04 0.87 -8.82
CA LEU A 19 -0.11 1.76 -8.89
C LEU A 19 0.25 3.16 -9.39
N HIS A 20 1.42 3.66 -9.00
CA HIS A 20 1.92 4.93 -9.52
C HIS A 20 2.21 4.86 -11.02
N GLU A 21 2.92 3.83 -11.48
CA GLU A 21 3.22 3.63 -12.91
C GLU A 21 1.95 3.45 -13.76
N LYS A 22 0.95 2.76 -13.22
CA LYS A 22 -0.26 2.39 -13.98
C LYS A 22 -1.34 3.47 -13.96
N TYR A 23 -1.50 4.17 -12.83
CA TYR A 23 -2.64 5.05 -12.56
C TYR A 23 -2.25 6.47 -12.17
N ASN A 24 -0.95 6.82 -12.19
CA ASN A 24 -0.44 8.10 -11.71
C ASN A 24 -0.91 8.40 -10.26
N LEU A 25 -0.91 7.37 -9.40
CA LEU A 25 -1.58 7.36 -8.09
C LEU A 25 -1.33 8.62 -7.23
N TYR A 26 -0.12 9.17 -7.27
CA TYR A 26 0.30 10.31 -6.46
C TYR A 26 0.56 11.60 -7.26
N ASN A 27 0.26 11.60 -8.56
CA ASN A 27 0.29 12.84 -9.33
C ASN A 27 -0.93 13.70 -8.96
N PRO A 28 -0.83 15.03 -9.03
CA PRO A 28 -2.02 15.87 -8.97
C PRO A 28 -2.87 15.68 -10.23
N ASP A 29 -4.14 16.10 -10.17
CA ASP A 29 -5.11 15.94 -11.25
C ASP A 29 -4.63 16.57 -12.59
N ALA A 30 -3.94 17.71 -12.51
CA ALA A 30 -3.35 18.38 -13.66
C ALA A 30 -2.28 17.53 -14.40
N PHE A 31 -1.68 16.55 -13.73
CA PHE A 31 -0.72 15.59 -14.30
C PHE A 31 -1.31 14.17 -14.41
N GLY A 32 -2.64 14.07 -14.56
CA GLY A 32 -3.33 12.82 -14.85
C GLY A 32 -3.57 11.91 -13.64
N GLY A 33 -3.34 12.39 -12.41
CA GLY A 33 -3.69 11.65 -11.20
C GLY A 33 -5.17 11.78 -10.88
N LYS A 34 -5.95 10.75 -11.26
CA LYS A 34 -7.42 10.76 -11.10
C LYS A 34 -7.90 10.13 -9.80
N ILE A 35 -7.08 9.31 -9.14
CA ILE A 35 -7.46 8.65 -7.90
C ILE A 35 -7.39 9.66 -6.74
N GLN A 36 -8.47 9.74 -5.95
CA GLN A 36 -8.62 10.67 -4.83
C GLN A 36 -8.67 9.96 -3.48
N ARG A 37 -9.13 8.71 -3.45
CA ARG A 37 -9.15 7.86 -2.25
C ARG A 37 -8.69 6.46 -2.63
N GLY A 38 -8.06 5.76 -1.70
CA GLY A 38 -7.70 4.38 -1.93
C GLY A 38 -7.32 3.63 -0.68
N LEU A 39 -7.55 2.32 -0.72
CA LEU A 39 -7.27 1.39 0.37
C LEU A 39 -6.51 0.20 -0.21
N ILE A 40 -5.44 -0.19 0.46
CA ILE A 40 -4.76 -1.46 0.21
C ILE A 40 -4.98 -2.39 1.39
N VAL A 41 -5.36 -3.63 1.11
CA VAL A 41 -5.65 -4.67 2.10
C VAL A 41 -4.77 -5.88 1.82
N PHE A 42 -4.09 -6.37 2.86
CA PHE A 42 -3.26 -7.57 2.82
C PHE A 42 -3.99 -8.69 3.55
N GLU A 43 -4.24 -9.77 2.82
CA GLU A 43 -4.89 -10.97 3.35
C GLU A 43 -3.99 -12.19 3.19
N THR A 44 -3.88 -12.99 4.26
CA THR A 44 -3.15 -14.25 4.25
C THR A 44 -4.06 -15.36 4.73
N SER A 45 -4.13 -16.46 3.98
CA SER A 45 -4.90 -17.65 4.38
C SER A 45 -6.37 -17.35 4.79
N GLY A 46 -7.02 -16.41 4.12
CA GLY A 46 -8.40 -16.00 4.38
C GLY A 46 -8.60 -15.16 5.65
N LYS A 47 -7.53 -14.59 6.22
CA LYS A 47 -7.59 -13.67 7.35
C LYS A 47 -6.99 -12.31 7.00
N HIS A 48 -7.69 -11.27 7.42
CA HIS A 48 -7.18 -9.90 7.37
C HIS A 48 -5.88 -9.77 8.16
N SER A 49 -4.83 -9.26 7.51
CA SER A 49 -3.53 -9.06 8.15
C SER A 49 -3.20 -7.59 8.38
N ALA A 50 -3.38 -6.75 7.38
CA ALA A 50 -3.11 -5.31 7.46
C ALA A 50 -3.93 -4.56 6.43
N SER A 51 -4.22 -3.28 6.70
CA SER A 51 -4.70 -2.36 5.67
C SER A 51 -4.10 -0.97 5.88
N TYR A 52 -3.91 -0.27 4.78
CA TYR A 52 -3.46 1.11 4.79
C TYR A 52 -4.30 1.95 3.84
N ASP A 53 -4.70 3.12 4.29
CA ASP A 53 -5.18 4.16 3.39
C ASP A 53 -3.97 4.66 2.57
N LEU A 54 -4.15 4.73 1.25
CA LEU A 54 -3.10 5.12 0.31
C LEU A 54 -2.75 6.62 0.43
N TYR A 55 -3.64 7.44 1.00
CA TYR A 55 -3.52 8.90 1.11
C TYR A 55 -3.47 9.42 2.57
N ALA A 56 -3.68 8.58 3.59
CA ALA A 56 -3.66 9.00 5.00
C ALA A 56 -2.23 9.15 5.58
N ALA A 57 -1.33 9.77 4.83
CA ALA A 57 0.01 10.08 5.29
C ALA A 57 -0.05 11.16 6.40
N GLU A 58 0.31 10.80 7.63
CA GLU A 58 0.43 11.76 8.72
C GLU A 58 1.75 12.53 8.58
N GLY A 59 1.66 13.84 8.35
CA GLY A 59 2.81 14.74 8.25
C GLY A 59 3.29 15.00 6.82
N LYS A 60 4.34 15.82 6.72
CA LYS A 60 4.90 16.27 5.43
C LYS A 60 6.29 15.70 5.13
N GLY A 61 6.95 15.12 6.13
CA GLY A 61 8.32 14.59 6.05
C GLY A 61 8.32 13.08 5.84
N ALA A 62 9.33 12.57 5.11
CA ALA A 62 9.50 11.15 4.87
C ALA A 62 9.59 10.34 6.18
N ASP A 63 10.17 10.93 7.23
CA ASP A 63 10.28 10.36 8.57
C ASP A 63 8.92 10.15 9.26
N THR A 64 7.91 10.96 8.91
CA THR A 64 6.54 10.85 9.44
C THR A 64 5.68 9.91 8.58
N ILE A 65 5.79 10.01 7.25
CA ILE A 65 5.01 9.21 6.30
C ILE A 65 5.31 7.71 6.45
N LEU A 66 6.58 7.35 6.69
CA LEU A 66 7.00 5.95 6.79
C LEU A 66 6.75 5.32 8.17
N ARG A 67 6.20 6.07 9.16
CA ARG A 67 5.91 5.54 10.50
C ARG A 67 4.87 4.44 10.51
N ILE A 68 4.05 4.33 9.46
CA ILE A 68 3.10 3.22 9.28
C ILE A 68 3.79 1.84 9.26
N TYR A 69 5.12 1.79 9.05
CA TYR A 69 5.93 0.58 9.06
C TYR A 69 6.77 0.40 10.34
N GLN A 70 6.59 1.25 11.35
CA GLN A 70 7.44 1.22 12.57
C GLN A 70 7.33 -0.09 13.37
N ASP A 71 6.20 -0.80 13.23
CA ASP A 71 5.95 -2.07 13.88
C ASP A 71 6.70 -3.24 13.21
N ASN A 72 7.33 -2.99 12.06
CA ASN A 72 8.03 -3.98 11.24
C ASN A 72 7.17 -5.23 10.99
N LYS A 73 5.86 -5.04 10.77
CA LYS A 73 4.91 -6.15 10.62
C LYS A 73 5.31 -7.11 9.51
N THR A 74 5.35 -8.40 9.82
CA THR A 74 5.57 -9.49 8.87
C THR A 74 4.33 -10.37 8.72
N ILE A 75 4.19 -10.96 7.53
CA ILE A 75 3.15 -11.94 7.21
C ILE A 75 3.73 -13.08 6.39
N SER A 76 3.08 -14.24 6.46
CA SER A 76 3.40 -15.37 5.60
C SER A 76 3.04 -15.03 4.14
N SER A 77 3.96 -15.30 3.23
CA SER A 77 3.74 -15.15 1.79
C SER A 77 2.99 -16.33 1.16
N GLU A 78 2.75 -17.40 1.93
CA GLU A 78 1.92 -18.51 1.49
C GLU A 78 0.44 -18.07 1.42
N ASN A 79 -0.19 -18.26 0.26
CA ASN A 79 -1.59 -17.92 0.00
C ASN A 79 -1.95 -16.45 0.31
N ILE A 80 -1.00 -15.54 0.08
CA ILE A 80 -1.25 -14.11 0.19
C ILE A 80 -2.02 -13.59 -1.03
N HIS A 81 -2.99 -12.71 -0.78
CA HIS A 81 -3.54 -11.84 -1.80
C HIS A 81 -3.60 -10.39 -1.29
N ILE A 82 -3.63 -9.47 -2.25
CA ILE A 82 -3.65 -8.04 -2.00
C ILE A 82 -4.84 -7.47 -2.74
N ASP A 83 -5.81 -6.94 -2.00
CA ASP A 83 -6.96 -6.25 -2.56
C ASP A 83 -6.71 -4.74 -2.53
N ILE A 84 -6.97 -4.09 -3.65
CA ILE A 84 -6.74 -2.65 -3.83
C ILE A 84 -8.03 -2.01 -4.31
N TYR A 85 -8.52 -1.05 -3.54
CA TYR A 85 -9.71 -0.27 -3.86
C TYR A 85 -9.29 1.15 -4.20
N LEU A 86 -9.60 1.61 -5.41
CA LEU A 86 -9.28 2.95 -5.88
C LEU A 86 -10.56 3.69 -6.24
N TYR A 87 -10.67 4.94 -5.80
CA TYR A 87 -11.85 5.77 -6.02
C TYR A 87 -11.44 7.10 -6.65
N THR A 88 -12.12 7.49 -7.72
CA THR A 88 -11.88 8.76 -8.42
C THR A 88 -12.73 9.91 -7.88
N ASN A 89 -13.78 9.62 -7.12
CA ASN A 89 -14.66 10.58 -6.42
C ASN A 89 -15.23 9.91 -5.16
#